data_AF-A0A521GXE7-F1
#
_entry.id   AF-A0A521GXE7-F1
#
_cell.length_a   1.000
_cell.length_b   1.000
_cell.length_c   1.000
_cell.angle_alpha   90.00
_cell.angle_beta   90.00
_cell.angle_gamma   90.00
#
_symmetry.space_group_name_H-M   'P 1'
#
loop_
_entity.id
_entity.type
_entity.pdbx_description
1 polymer ?
#
loop_
_entity_poly.entity_id
_entity_poly.type
_entity_poly.pdbx_seq_one_letter_code
_entity_poly.pdbx_strand_id
1 'polypeptide(L)' 'MIIEGVEWEMKSPTGKSKYTIQNQFRRAARQSRNLIFDMRRVQLPTTIVQQEVEKQFTLRRSIKRLKLITKTGMVIEFRK' A
#
# COMPACT_ATOMS: atom_id res chain seq x y z
N MET A 1 -4.51 -12.67 -4.06
CA MET A 1 -5.25 -12.73 -5.34
C MET A 1 -4.27 -12.89 -6.48
N ILE A 2 -4.66 -13.43 -7.64
CA ILE A 2 -3.79 -13.58 -8.81
C ILE A 2 -4.27 -12.64 -9.91
N ILE A 3 -3.36 -11.82 -10.45
CA ILE A 3 -3.61 -10.90 -11.57
C ILE A 3 -2.52 -11.18 -12.60
N GLU A 4 -2.92 -11.62 -13.80
CA GLU A 4 -1.98 -11.97 -14.88
C GLU A 4 -0.89 -12.97 -14.44
N GLY A 5 -1.28 -13.99 -13.66
CA GLY A 5 -0.35 -15.00 -13.13
C GLY A 5 0.55 -14.51 -11.99
N VAL A 6 0.42 -13.26 -11.54
CA VAL A 6 1.20 -12.69 -10.44
C VAL A 6 0.35 -12.63 -9.17
N GLU A 7 0.91 -13.07 -8.05
CA GLU A 7 0.26 -12.92 -6.74
C GLU A 7 0.32 -11.48 -6.25
N TRP A 8 -0.83 -10.95 -5.85
CA TRP A 8 -1.01 -9.64 -5.23
C TRP A 8 -1.76 -9.76 -3.91
N GLU A 9 -1.36 -8.93 -2.94
CA GLU A 9 -2.11 -8.69 -1.72
C GLU A 9 -2.82 -7.33 -1.80
N MET A 10 -4.10 -7.24 -1.41
CA MET A 10 -4.86 -5.98 -1.41
C MET A 10 -5.16 -5.51 0.01
N LYS A 11 -4.84 -4.25 0.32
CA LYS A 11 -5.19 -3.58 1.58
C LYS A 11 -6.00 -2.32 1.32
N SER A 12 -7.15 -2.17 1.98
CA SER A 12 -8.00 -0.97 1.92
C SER A 12 -8.41 -0.53 3.32
N PRO A 13 -7.51 0.06 4.12
CA PRO A 13 -7.79 0.43 5.50
C PRO A 13 -8.68 1.66 5.64
N THR A 14 -9.35 1.79 6.80
CA THR A 14 -10.21 2.92 7.17
C THR A 14 -9.63 3.77 8.32
N GLY A 15 -8.40 3.47 8.75
CA GLY A 15 -7.80 4.06 9.94
C GLY A 15 -7.46 5.54 9.81
N LYS A 16 -7.25 6.18 10.98
CA LYS A 16 -6.94 7.61 11.12
C LYS A 16 -5.48 7.88 11.50
N SER A 17 -4.62 6.86 11.48
CA SER A 17 -3.24 6.98 11.97
C SER A 17 -2.24 6.35 11.02
N LYS A 18 -1.03 6.93 10.95
CA LYS A 18 0.10 6.41 10.17
C LYS A 18 0.43 4.97 10.56
N TYR A 19 0.22 4.59 11.83
CA TYR A 19 0.43 3.22 12.30
C TYR A 19 -0.50 2.21 11.63
N THR A 20 -1.69 2.63 11.18
CA THR A 20 -2.57 1.78 10.36
C THR A 20 -1.86 1.40 9.07
N ILE A 21 -1.26 2.35 8.37
CA ILE A 21 -0.51 2.11 7.11
C ILE A 21 0.66 1.16 7.40
N GLN A 22 1.46 1.45 8.44
CA GLN A 22 2.61 0.63 8.82
C GLN A 22 2.23 -0.83 9.12
N ASN A 23 1.15 -1.04 9.87
CA ASN A 23 0.65 -2.37 10.21
C ASN A 23 0.15 -3.11 8.97
N GLN A 24 -0.55 -2.44 8.06
CA GLN A 24 -0.99 -3.04 6.79
C GLN A 24 0.20 -3.47 5.92
N PHE A 25 1.23 -2.62 5.80
CA PHE A 25 2.46 -2.96 5.08
C PHE A 25 3.19 -4.13 5.73
N ARG A 26 3.28 -4.18 7.07
CA ARG A 26 3.90 -5.31 7.78
C ARG A 26 3.17 -6.63 7.50
N ARG A 27 1.83 -6.62 7.48
CA ARG A 27 1.02 -7.80 7.18
C ARG A 27 1.16 -8.21 5.71
N ALA A 28 1.04 -7.26 4.80
CA ALA A 28 1.14 -7.51 3.36
C ALA A 28 2.51 -8.07 2.96
N ALA A 29 3.58 -7.57 3.57
CA ALA A 29 4.96 -8.02 3.33
C ALA A 29 5.19 -9.52 3.62
N ARG A 30 4.32 -10.16 4.43
CA ARG A 30 4.34 -11.60 4.72
C ARG A 30 3.45 -12.41 3.78
N GLN A 31 2.54 -11.76 3.07
CA GLN A 31 1.50 -12.39 2.25
C GLN A 31 1.88 -12.40 0.78
N SER A 32 2.53 -11.34 0.28
CA SER A 32 2.95 -11.27 -1.11
C SER A 32 4.10 -10.28 -1.32
N ARG A 33 4.81 -10.47 -2.43
CA ARG A 33 5.81 -9.51 -2.93
C ARG A 33 5.16 -8.32 -3.64
N ASN A 34 3.87 -8.39 -4.00
CA ASN A 34 3.18 -7.33 -4.72
C ASN A 34 1.98 -6.84 -3.91
N LEU A 35 1.84 -5.53 -3.75
CA LEU A 35 0.82 -4.90 -2.91
C LEU A 35 -0.04 -3.94 -3.72
N ILE A 36 -1.35 -4.04 -3.56
CA ILE A 36 -2.30 -2.97 -3.93
C ILE A 36 -2.78 -2.32 -2.63
N PHE A 37 -2.49 -1.03 -2.47
CA PHE A 37 -2.90 -0.25 -1.31
C PHE A 37 -3.94 0.79 -1.74
N ASP A 38 -5.16 0.67 -1.23
CA ASP A 38 -6.27 1.57 -1.51
C ASP A 38 -6.44 2.56 -0.35
N MET A 39 -6.14 3.83 -0.60
CA MET A 39 -6.23 4.90 0.41
C MET A 39 -7.53 5.68 0.36
N ARG A 40 -8.51 5.33 -0.48
CA ARG A 40 -9.77 6.09 -0.62
C ARG A 40 -10.51 6.26 0.70
N ARG A 41 -10.45 5.27 1.59
CA ARG A 41 -11.15 5.25 2.88
C ARG A 41 -10.28 5.67 4.07
N VAL A 42 -9.02 6.02 3.82
CA VAL A 42 -8.09 6.46 4.88
C VAL A 42 -8.41 7.90 5.27
N GLN A 43 -8.56 8.15 6.57
CA GLN A 43 -9.00 9.46 7.07
C GLN A 43 -7.86 10.49 7.21
N LEU A 44 -6.63 10.11 6.88
CA LEU A 44 -5.47 11.01 6.90
C LEU A 44 -5.41 11.91 5.64
N PRO A 45 -4.73 13.07 5.72
CA PRO A 45 -4.41 13.88 4.54
C PRO A 45 -3.62 13.08 3.49
N THR A 46 -3.88 13.34 2.21
CA THR A 46 -3.26 12.58 1.11
C THR A 46 -1.73 12.61 1.15
N THR A 47 -1.14 13.76 1.46
CA THR A 47 0.31 13.95 1.58
C THR A 47 0.91 13.05 2.66
N ILE A 48 0.28 12.97 3.82
CA ILE A 48 0.72 12.12 4.95
C ILE A 48 0.63 10.63 4.57
N VAL A 49 -0.45 10.23 3.88
CA VAL A 49 -0.60 8.85 3.43
C VAL A 49 0.48 8.48 2.42
N GLN A 50 0.70 9.33 1.42
CA GLN A 50 1.70 9.10 0.38
C GLN A 50 3.12 9.00 0.97
N GLN A 51 3.51 9.94 1.83
CA GLN A 51 4.80 9.92 2.51
C GLN A 51 5.02 8.64 3.33
N GLU A 52 4.02 8.21 4.11
CA GLU A 52 4.15 6.99 4.91
C GLU A 52 4.15 5.74 4.04
N VAL A 53 3.33 5.70 2.97
CA VAL A 53 3.30 4.60 1.99
C VAL A 53 4.65 4.44 1.30
N GLU A 54 5.23 5.53 0.80
CA GLU A 54 6.54 5.53 0.14
C GLU A 54 7.65 5.10 1.11
N LYS A 55 7.64 5.66 2.33
CA LYS A 55 8.56 5.24 3.40
C LYS A 55 8.48 3.75 3.69
N GLN A 56 7.27 3.20 3.87
CA GLN A 56 7.09 1.78 4.16
C GLN A 56 7.44 0.90 2.97
N PHE A 57 7.14 1.33 1.74
CA PHE A 57 7.57 0.64 0.53
C PHE A 57 9.09 0.55 0.47
N THR A 58 9.81 1.64 0.71
CA THR A 58 11.27 1.66 0.74
C THR A 58 11.82 0.75 1.85
N LEU A 59 11.28 0.85 3.06
CA LEU A 59 11.72 0.08 4.23
C LEU A 59 11.52 -1.44 4.07
N ARG A 60 10.41 -1.87 3.45
CA ARG A 60 10.10 -3.30 3.30
C ARG A 60 10.72 -3.84 2.02
N ARG A 61 11.86 -4.54 2.14
CA ARG A 61 12.56 -5.13 1.00
C ARG A 61 11.81 -6.28 0.30
N SER A 62 10.88 -6.93 1.00
CA SER A 62 10.08 -8.05 0.46
C SER A 62 9.00 -7.59 -0.52
N ILE A 63 8.46 -6.38 -0.35
CA ILE A 63 7.52 -5.77 -1.29
C ILE A 63 8.32 -5.18 -2.46
N LYS A 64 8.05 -5.66 -3.66
CA LYS A 64 8.74 -5.33 -4.92
C LYS A 64 7.91 -4.45 -5.83
N ARG A 65 6.59 -4.61 -5.79
CA ARG A 65 5.65 -3.80 -6.58
C ARG A 65 4.55 -3.27 -5.68
N LEU A 66 4.22 -2.00 -5.82
CA LEU A 66 3.13 -1.35 -5.12
C LEU A 66 2.27 -0.58 -6.12
N LYS A 67 0.96 -0.80 -6.07
CA LYS A 67 -0.05 0.07 -6.69
C LYS A 67 -0.80 0.82 -5.59
N LEU A 68 -0.66 2.13 -5.54
CA LEU A 68 -1.38 3.00 -4.60
C LEU A 68 -2.60 3.61 -5.31
N ILE A 69 -3.80 3.29 -4.86
CA ILE A 69 -5.05 3.91 -5.35
C ILE A 69 -5.33 5.13 -4.49
N THR A 70 -5.18 6.33 -5.05
CA THR A 70 -5.40 7.61 -4.37
C THR A 70 -6.87 7.83 -4.01
N LYS A 71 -7.15 8.86 -3.20
CA LYS A 71 -8.53 9.25 -2.87
C LYS A 71 -9.37 9.63 -4.10
N THR A 72 -8.74 10.11 -5.17
CA THR A 72 -9.40 10.44 -6.44
C THR A 72 -9.54 9.25 -7.39
N GLY A 73 -9.08 8.06 -6.98
CA GLY A 73 -9.12 6.86 -7.81
C GLY A 73 -7.95 6.72 -8.80
N MET A 74 -7.00 7.66 -8.80
CA MET A 74 -5.78 7.53 -9.60
C MET A 74 -4.88 6.43 -9.04
N VAL A 75 -4.13 5.76 -9.92
CA VAL A 75 -3.18 4.72 -9.53
C VAL A 75 -1.76 5.24 -9.69
N ILE A 76 -0.99 5.19 -8.60
CA ILE A 76 0.45 5.49 -8.59
C ILE A 76 1.19 4.16 -8.43
N GLU A 77 2.17 3.89 -9.30
CA GLU A 77 2.96 2.67 -9.26
C GLU A 77 4.37 2.90 -8.71
N PHE A 78 4.84 2.00 -7.86
CA PHE A 78 6.21 1.95 -7.36
C PHE A 78 6.81 0.56 -7.62
N ARG A 79 8.09 0.51 -8.02
CA ARG A 79 8.81 -0.73 -8.35
C ARG A 79 10.27 -0.64 -7.92
N LYS A 80 10.85 -1.76 -7.46
CA LYS A 80 12.27 -1.94 -7.14
C LYS A 80 12.68 -3.42 -7.12
#